data_AF-A0A2T1FZN2-F1
#
_entry.id   AF-A0A2T1FZN2-F1
#
_cell.length_a   1.000
_cell.length_b   1.000
_cell.length_c   1.000
_cell.angle_alpha   90.00
_cell.angle_beta   90.00
_cell.angle_gamma   90.00
#
_symmetry.space_group_name_H-M   'P 1'
#
loop_
_entity.id
_entity.type
_entity.pdbx_description
1 polymer ?
#
loop_
_entity_poly.entity_id
_entity_poly.type
_entity_poly.pdbx_seq_one_letter_code
_entity_poly.pdbx_strand_id
1 'polypeptide(L)'
;MNYPGNAKSIEALTVYEVWRDRFLRDRLRPAVGIAIFFAFSIIIYLLGEALFAPREFKIIYLYTSAAVELGLLTCFVLQKTAIGKRYPGLLFLGFSWSLTVVVQIGLAAAKIGDLPLLTWSLAFLTQATLMPVRWRLHLISQLGVLCCHVGINLVLNLS
;
A
#
# COMPACT_ATOMS: atom_id res chain seq x y z
N MET A 1 29.13 20.65 29.97
CA MET A 1 28.08 21.70 30.00
C MET A 1 26.93 21.24 29.11
N ASN A 2 25.84 20.74 29.71
CA ASN A 2 24.61 20.43 28.97
C ASN A 2 23.86 21.76 28.78
N TYR A 3 23.76 22.24 27.54
CA TYR A 3 22.95 23.42 27.23
C TYR A 3 21.48 23.10 27.51
N PRO A 4 20.76 23.86 28.36
CA PRO A 4 19.36 23.60 28.69
C PRO A 4 18.42 23.65 27.46
N GLY A 5 18.86 24.26 26.35
CA GLY A 5 18.16 24.20 25.06
C GLY A 5 18.19 22.84 24.37
N ASN A 6 19.20 22.00 24.63
CA ASN A 6 19.31 20.66 24.04
C ASN A 6 18.28 19.69 24.65
N ALA A 7 18.07 19.75 25.97
CA ALA A 7 17.09 18.90 26.65
C ALA A 7 15.65 19.18 26.19
N LYS A 8 15.26 20.47 26.11
CA LYS A 8 13.92 20.88 25.66
C LYS A 8 13.67 20.57 24.18
N SER A 9 14.68 20.69 23.33
CA SER A 9 14.56 20.34 21.90
C SER A 9 14.48 18.82 21.69
N ILE A 10 15.25 18.02 22.43
CA ILE A 10 15.14 16.56 22.41
C ILE A 10 13.75 16.11 22.90
N GLU A 11 13.22 16.71 23.96
CA GLU A 11 11.88 16.42 24.47
C GLU A 11 10.79 16.79 23.46
N ALA A 12 10.88 17.97 22.82
CA ALA A 12 9.94 18.37 21.77
C ALA A 12 9.97 17.41 20.57
N LEU A 13 11.15 16.92 20.18
CA LEU A 13 11.32 15.94 19.12
C LEU A 13 10.67 14.60 19.49
N THR A 14 10.89 14.10 20.72
CA THR A 14 10.31 12.82 21.15
C THR A 14 8.79 12.88 21.23
N VAL A 15 8.22 13.99 21.73
CA VAL A 15 6.77 14.23 21.74
C VAL A 15 6.21 14.27 20.32
N TYR A 16 6.88 14.95 19.39
CA TYR A 16 6.47 15.01 17.99
C TYR A 16 6.49 13.63 17.31
N GLU A 17 7.51 12.81 17.56
CA GLU A 17 7.60 11.47 16.96
C GLU A 17 6.49 10.54 17.46
N VAL A 18 6.19 10.58 18.76
CA VAL A 18 5.08 9.82 19.36
C VAL A 18 3.74 10.27 18.80
N TRP A 19 3.53 11.58 18.66
CA TRP A 19 2.34 12.14 18.05
C TRP A 19 2.20 11.70 16.58
N ARG A 20 3.28 11.82 15.80
CA ARG A 20 3.34 11.44 14.38
C ARG A 20 2.99 9.97 14.18
N ASP A 21 3.50 9.10 15.05
CA ASP A 21 3.21 7.66 15.00
C ASP A 21 1.75 7.33 15.34
N ARG A 22 1.20 8.03 16.33
CA ARG A 22 -0.21 7.89 16.68
C ARG A 22 -1.09 8.35 15.53
N PHE A 23 -0.81 9.52 14.97
CA PHE A 23 -1.52 10.06 13.82
C PHE A 23 -1.52 9.09 12.63
N LEU A 24 -0.35 8.54 12.28
CA LEU A 24 -0.26 7.56 11.19
C LEU A 24 -1.14 6.34 11.45
N ARG A 25 -1.09 5.76 12.66
CA ARG A 25 -1.89 4.58 13.01
C ARG A 25 -3.39 4.87 12.96
N ASP A 26 -3.80 6.02 13.50
CA ASP A 26 -5.21 6.41 13.56
C ASP A 26 -5.81 6.63 12.16
N ARG A 27 -4.99 7.08 11.19
CA ARG A 27 -5.40 7.25 9.80
C ARG A 27 -5.25 5.98 8.95
N LEU A 28 -4.26 5.15 9.23
CA LEU A 28 -4.00 3.91 8.49
C LEU A 28 -5.15 2.91 8.67
N ARG A 29 -5.71 2.80 9.87
CA ARG A 29 -6.80 1.85 10.15
C ARG A 29 -8.07 2.07 9.32
N PRO A 30 -8.67 3.27 9.28
CA PRO A 30 -9.80 3.53 8.40
C PRO A 30 -9.42 3.44 6.93
N ALA A 31 -8.22 3.87 6.53
CA ALA A 31 -7.75 3.77 5.14
C ALA A 31 -7.68 2.31 4.67
N VAL A 32 -7.13 1.41 5.48
CA VAL A 32 -7.09 -0.03 5.20
C VAL A 32 -8.50 -0.62 5.17
N GLY A 33 -9.39 -0.21 6.08
CA GLY A 33 -10.78 -0.66 6.07
C GLY A 33 -11.54 -0.28 4.79
N ILE A 34 -11.36 0.96 4.33
CA ILE A 34 -11.94 1.43 3.05
C ILE A 34 -11.37 0.64 1.88
N ALA A 35 -10.04 0.40 1.88
CA ALA A 35 -9.39 -0.35 0.82
C ALA A 35 -9.86 -1.82 0.76
N ILE A 36 -10.06 -2.47 1.91
CA ILE A 36 -10.65 -3.82 2.00
C ILE A 36 -12.05 -3.82 1.39
N PHE A 37 -12.91 -2.89 1.79
CA PHE A 37 -14.26 -2.80 1.23
C PHE A 37 -14.23 -2.60 -0.29
N PHE A 38 -13.35 -1.74 -0.78
CA PHE A 38 -13.19 -1.49 -2.21
C PHE A 38 -12.65 -2.73 -2.95
N ALA A 39 -11.60 -3.38 -2.45
CA ALA A 39 -11.03 -4.57 -3.05
C ALA A 39 -12.02 -5.76 -3.05
N PHE A 40 -12.80 -5.93 -1.99
CA PHE A 40 -13.89 -6.90 -1.93
C PHE A 40 -14.97 -6.62 -2.99
N SER A 41 -15.34 -5.36 -3.21
CA SER A 41 -16.29 -4.99 -4.27
C SER A 41 -15.79 -5.35 -5.67
N ILE A 42 -14.48 -5.21 -5.93
CA ILE A 42 -13.83 -5.65 -7.18
C ILE A 42 -13.94 -7.17 -7.34
N ILE A 43 -13.72 -7.94 -6.27
CA ILE A 43 -13.86 -9.41 -6.32
C ILE A 43 -15.29 -9.79 -6.70
N ILE A 44 -16.31 -9.15 -6.10
CA ILE A 44 -17.72 -9.40 -6.44
C ILE A 44 -17.97 -9.07 -7.91
N TYR A 45 -17.47 -7.93 -8.40
CA TYR A 45 -17.59 -7.54 -9.80
C TYR A 45 -16.99 -8.59 -10.74
N LEU A 46 -15.77 -9.06 -10.45
CA LEU A 46 -15.07 -10.08 -11.25
C LEU A 46 -15.78 -11.44 -11.21
N LEU A 47 -16.40 -11.80 -10.07
CA LEU A 47 -17.25 -13.00 -9.99
C LEU A 47 -18.51 -12.84 -10.84
N GLY A 48 -19.09 -11.64 -10.88
CA GLY A 48 -20.17 -11.31 -11.81
C GLY A 48 -19.75 -11.46 -13.27
N GLU A 49 -18.59 -10.91 -13.65
CA GLU A 49 -18.04 -11.09 -15.01
C GLU A 49 -17.80 -12.57 -15.35
N ALA A 50 -17.30 -13.37 -14.41
CA ALA A 50 -17.11 -14.80 -14.63
C ALA A 50 -18.42 -15.55 -14.94
N LEU A 51 -19.54 -15.10 -14.36
CA LEU A 51 -20.86 -15.70 -14.56
C LEU A 51 -21.58 -15.18 -15.82
N PHE A 52 -21.53 -13.87 -16.06
CA PHE A 52 -22.33 -13.20 -17.09
C PHE A 52 -21.56 -12.91 -18.40
N ALA A 53 -20.24 -12.80 -18.34
CA ALA A 53 -19.38 -12.44 -19.48
C ALA A 53 -18.08 -13.28 -19.52
N PRO A 54 -18.15 -14.62 -19.57
CA PRO A 54 -16.98 -15.50 -19.43
C PRO A 54 -15.92 -15.32 -20.53
N ARG A 55 -16.27 -14.70 -21.67
CA ARG A 55 -15.35 -14.41 -22.76
C ARG A 55 -14.37 -13.28 -22.44
N GLU A 56 -14.78 -12.30 -21.64
CA GLU A 56 -13.96 -11.16 -21.23
C GLU A 56 -13.23 -11.44 -19.91
N PHE A 57 -13.72 -12.41 -19.14
CA PHE A 57 -13.17 -12.77 -17.84
C PHE A 57 -11.76 -13.38 -17.96
N LYS A 58 -10.81 -12.76 -17.27
CA LYS A 58 -9.47 -13.32 -17.06
C LYS A 58 -9.29 -13.68 -15.59
N ILE A 59 -9.14 -14.98 -15.32
CA ILE A 59 -8.94 -15.52 -13.96
C ILE A 59 -7.79 -14.85 -13.21
N ILE A 60 -6.76 -14.35 -13.92
CA ILE A 60 -5.63 -13.64 -13.34
C ILE A 60 -6.06 -12.37 -12.58
N TYR A 61 -7.10 -11.67 -13.02
CA TYR A 61 -7.62 -10.49 -12.31
C TYR A 61 -8.27 -10.86 -10.99
N LEU A 62 -8.94 -12.02 -10.94
CA LEU A 62 -9.52 -12.53 -9.70
C LEU A 62 -8.44 -12.95 -8.71
N TYR A 63 -7.41 -13.67 -9.17
CA TYR A 63 -6.27 -14.03 -8.32
C TYR A 63 -5.50 -12.82 -7.82
N THR A 64 -5.30 -11.82 -8.68
CA THR A 64 -4.65 -10.56 -8.30
C THR A 64 -5.47 -9.84 -7.24
N SER A 65 -6.78 -9.66 -7.46
CA SER A 65 -7.67 -9.01 -6.50
C SER A 65 -7.73 -9.75 -5.17
N ALA A 66 -7.76 -11.09 -5.19
CA ALA A 66 -7.70 -11.91 -3.98
C ALA A 66 -6.36 -11.75 -3.24
N ALA A 67 -5.23 -11.67 -3.96
CA ALA A 67 -3.93 -11.42 -3.35
C ALA A 67 -3.83 -10.03 -2.71
N VAL A 68 -4.41 -9.00 -3.36
CA VAL A 68 -4.53 -7.65 -2.79
C VAL A 68 -5.34 -7.69 -1.49
N GLU A 69 -6.51 -8.32 -1.53
CA GLU A 69 -7.42 -8.45 -0.38
C GLU A 69 -6.72 -9.16 0.79
N LEU A 70 -6.04 -10.27 0.53
CA LEU A 70 -5.26 -10.98 1.55
C LEU A 70 -4.13 -10.12 2.13
N GLY A 71 -3.45 -9.33 1.31
CA GLY A 71 -2.44 -8.37 1.77
C GLY A 71 -3.03 -7.29 2.69
N LEU A 72 -4.20 -6.74 2.32
CA LEU A 72 -4.91 -5.75 3.11
C LEU A 72 -5.45 -6.32 4.43
N LEU A 73 -6.04 -7.52 4.40
CA LEU A 73 -6.49 -8.22 5.61
C LEU A 73 -5.33 -8.53 6.55
N THR A 74 -4.19 -8.96 6.00
CA THR A 74 -2.95 -9.17 6.77
C THR A 74 -2.52 -7.86 7.44
N CYS A 75 -2.50 -6.75 6.69
CA CYS A 75 -2.20 -5.43 7.24
C CYS A 75 -3.20 -5.02 8.34
N PHE A 76 -4.49 -5.33 8.18
CA PHE A 76 -5.54 -5.01 9.14
C PHE A 76 -5.41 -5.80 10.44
N VAL A 77 -5.07 -7.09 10.36
CA VAL A 77 -4.83 -7.94 11.53
C VAL A 77 -3.53 -7.51 12.23
N LEU A 78 -2.46 -7.30 11.48
CA LEU A 78 -1.17 -6.89 12.02
C LEU A 78 -1.24 -5.54 12.76
N GLN A 79 -2.11 -4.62 12.36
CA GLN A 79 -2.36 -3.36 13.09
C GLN A 79 -2.77 -3.55 14.55
N LYS A 80 -3.43 -4.68 14.90
CA LYS A 80 -3.82 -4.97 16.29
C LYS A 80 -2.69 -5.56 17.11
N THR A 81 -1.67 -6.13 16.46
CA THR A 81 -0.53 -6.80 17.11
C THR A 81 0.49 -5.81 17.70
N ALA A 82 1.31 -6.28 18.63
CA ALA A 82 2.41 -5.49 19.21
C ALA A 82 3.42 -5.03 18.13
N ILE A 83 3.65 -5.85 17.12
CA ILE A 83 4.56 -5.55 16.00
C ILE A 83 4.02 -4.38 15.17
N GLY A 84 2.72 -4.41 14.84
CA GLY A 84 2.08 -3.33 14.09
C GLY A 84 2.06 -2.00 14.86
N LYS A 85 1.89 -2.06 16.18
CA LYS A 85 1.98 -0.87 17.04
C LYS A 85 3.41 -0.31 17.08
N ARG A 86 4.43 -1.18 17.11
CA ARG A 86 5.84 -0.82 17.18
C ARG A 86 6.40 -0.28 15.85
N TYR A 87 5.94 -0.79 14.71
CA TYR A 87 6.45 -0.42 13.38
C TYR A 87 5.33 0.01 12.42
N PRO A 88 4.69 1.18 12.65
CA PRO A 88 3.59 1.65 11.81
C PRO A 88 4.02 1.97 10.37
N GLY A 89 5.31 2.28 10.17
CA GLY A 89 5.86 2.50 8.82
C GLY A 89 5.87 1.23 7.96
N LEU A 90 6.14 0.05 8.54
CA LEU A 90 6.10 -1.20 7.79
C LEU A 90 4.68 -1.56 7.38
N LEU A 91 3.69 -1.29 8.24
CA LEU A 91 2.28 -1.48 7.89
C LEU A 91 1.84 -0.55 6.78
N PHE A 92 2.30 0.70 6.78
CA PHE A 92 2.05 1.63 5.69
C PHE A 92 2.63 1.12 4.36
N LEU A 93 3.87 0.60 4.37
CA LEU A 93 4.48 0.02 3.17
C LEU A 93 3.74 -1.23 2.69
N GLY A 94 3.38 -2.14 3.60
CA GLY A 94 2.59 -3.33 3.27
C GLY A 94 1.23 -2.97 2.66
N PHE A 95 0.53 -2.00 3.25
CA PHE A 95 -0.70 -1.44 2.70
C PHE A 95 -0.48 -0.88 1.29
N SER A 96 0.57 -0.07 1.11
CA SER A 96 0.85 0.60 -0.15
C SER A 96 1.25 -0.38 -1.26
N TRP A 97 2.12 -1.33 -0.96
CA TRP A 97 2.56 -2.35 -1.91
C TRP A 97 1.48 -3.38 -2.23
N SER A 98 0.56 -3.66 -1.29
CA SER A 98 -0.63 -4.46 -1.59
C SER A 98 -1.47 -3.81 -2.69
N LEU A 99 -1.61 -2.48 -2.71
CA LEU A 99 -2.42 -1.78 -3.71
C LEU A 99 -1.68 -1.48 -5.02
N THR A 100 -0.36 -1.56 -5.04
CA THR A 100 0.46 -1.11 -6.18
C THR A 100 1.28 -2.26 -6.75
N VAL A 101 2.22 -2.80 -5.98
CA VAL A 101 3.14 -3.87 -6.39
C VAL A 101 2.37 -5.15 -6.74
N VAL A 102 1.42 -5.59 -5.90
CA VAL A 102 0.63 -6.81 -6.19
C VAL A 102 -0.18 -6.66 -7.48
N VAL A 103 -0.82 -5.51 -7.66
CA VAL A 103 -1.57 -5.19 -8.88
C VAL A 103 -0.64 -5.20 -10.10
N GLN A 104 0.53 -4.58 -9.99
CA GLN A 104 1.51 -4.58 -11.06
C GLN A 104 1.99 -5.99 -11.43
N ILE A 105 2.31 -6.83 -10.44
CA ILE A 105 2.71 -8.22 -10.68
C ILE A 105 1.58 -8.99 -11.40
N GLY A 106 0.33 -8.77 -10.99
CA GLY A 106 -0.84 -9.34 -11.65
C GLY A 106 -0.98 -8.92 -13.11
N LEU A 107 -0.79 -7.62 -13.42
CA LEU A 107 -0.82 -7.09 -14.78
C LEU A 107 0.32 -7.66 -15.64
N ALA A 108 1.52 -7.75 -15.08
CA ALA A 108 2.68 -8.34 -15.74
C ALA A 108 2.44 -9.84 -16.04
N ALA A 109 1.87 -10.58 -15.10
CA ALA A 109 1.47 -11.98 -15.30
C ALA A 109 0.37 -12.12 -16.39
N ALA A 110 -0.51 -11.11 -16.51
CA ALA A 110 -1.49 -11.02 -17.59
C ALA A 110 -0.88 -10.58 -18.95
N LYS A 111 0.44 -10.35 -19.02
CA LYS A 111 1.18 -9.82 -20.18
C LYS A 111 0.66 -8.47 -20.68
N ILE A 112 0.13 -7.67 -19.76
CA ILE A 112 -0.28 -6.29 -20.04
C ILE A 112 0.95 -5.42 -19.79
N GLY A 113 1.56 -4.93 -20.87
CA GLY A 113 2.78 -4.12 -20.84
C GLY A 113 2.55 -2.66 -20.45
N ASP A 114 1.30 -2.24 -20.23
CA ASP A 114 0.98 -0.87 -19.89
C ASP A 114 1.43 -0.53 -18.47
N LEU A 115 2.10 0.61 -18.35
CA LEU A 115 2.48 1.17 -17.07
C LEU A 115 1.21 1.70 -16.38
N PRO A 116 0.80 1.19 -15.21
CA PRO A 116 -0.44 1.60 -14.56
C PRO A 116 -0.25 2.92 -13.81
N LEU A 117 0.19 3.97 -14.53
CA LEU A 117 0.52 5.30 -14.02
C LEU A 117 -0.64 5.93 -13.27
N LEU A 118 -1.87 5.74 -13.75
CA LEU A 118 -3.07 6.25 -13.11
C LEU A 118 -3.27 5.60 -11.74
N THR A 119 -3.15 4.27 -11.66
CA THR A 119 -3.27 3.52 -10.40
C THR A 119 -2.20 3.94 -9.40
N TRP A 120 -0.95 4.11 -9.86
CA TRP A 120 0.15 4.57 -9.02
C TRP A 120 -0.08 5.97 -8.47
N SER A 121 -0.49 6.89 -9.34
CA SER A 121 -0.73 8.28 -8.97
C SER A 121 -1.91 8.41 -8.00
N LEU A 122 -2.99 7.66 -8.23
CA LEU A 122 -4.15 7.61 -7.33
C LEU A 122 -3.80 7.02 -5.97
N ALA A 123 -3.05 5.91 -5.94
CA ALA A 123 -2.61 5.28 -4.69
C ALA A 123 -1.71 6.23 -3.89
N PHE A 124 -0.74 6.86 -4.56
CA PHE A 124 0.12 7.87 -3.96
C PHE A 124 -0.68 9.06 -3.42
N LEU A 125 -1.54 9.66 -4.24
CA LEU A 125 -2.31 10.84 -3.87
C LEU A 125 -3.24 10.55 -2.70
N THR A 126 -3.92 9.39 -2.72
CA THR A 126 -4.79 8.95 -1.63
C THR A 126 -3.99 8.80 -0.33
N GLN A 127 -2.83 8.15 -0.40
CA GLN A 127 -1.96 7.95 0.76
C GLN A 127 -1.38 9.27 1.28
N ALA A 128 -0.93 10.16 0.39
CA ALA A 128 -0.39 11.47 0.74
C ALA A 128 -1.46 12.38 1.37
N THR A 129 -2.71 12.30 0.89
CA THR A 129 -3.84 13.06 1.42
C THR A 129 -4.28 12.55 2.79
N LEU A 130 -4.41 11.23 2.95
CA LEU A 130 -4.88 10.63 4.22
C LEU A 130 -3.79 10.62 5.30
N MET A 131 -2.52 10.56 4.91
CA MET A 131 -1.37 10.35 5.80
C MET A 131 -0.18 11.27 5.44
N PRO A 132 -0.31 12.61 5.51
CA PRO A 132 0.71 13.56 5.01
C PRO A 132 2.02 13.58 5.82
N VAL A 133 2.03 12.99 7.02
CA VAL A 133 3.04 13.28 8.06
C VAL A 133 4.38 12.56 7.83
N ARG A 134 4.49 11.64 6.87
CA ARG A 134 5.73 10.87 6.61
C ARG A 134 6.09 10.78 5.12
N TRP A 135 6.56 11.88 4.53
CA TRP A 135 7.04 11.94 3.14
C TRP A 135 8.07 10.85 2.78
N ARG A 136 8.97 10.50 3.70
CA ARG A 136 9.97 9.43 3.47
C ARG A 136 9.32 8.07 3.18
N LEU A 137 8.22 7.74 3.86
CA LEU A 137 7.51 6.48 3.61
C LEU A 137 6.82 6.48 2.25
N HIS A 138 6.27 7.62 1.84
CA HIS A 138 5.67 7.80 0.52
C HIS A 138 6.72 7.61 -0.58
N LEU A 139 7.92 8.20 -0.42
CA LEU A 139 9.02 7.97 -1.36
C LEU A 139 9.50 6.53 -1.41
N ILE A 140 9.69 5.88 -0.26
CA ILE A 140 10.11 4.47 -0.20
C ILE A 140 9.06 3.58 -0.89
N SER A 141 7.77 3.88 -0.68
CA SER A 141 6.70 3.17 -1.38
C SER A 141 6.82 3.32 -2.90
N GLN A 142 6.93 4.56 -3.40
CA GLN A 142 7.04 4.83 -4.84
C GLN A 142 8.30 4.23 -5.45
N LEU A 143 9.43 4.33 -4.74
CA LEU A 143 10.68 3.70 -5.17
C LEU A 143 10.52 2.18 -5.27
N GLY A 144 9.85 1.55 -4.29
CA GLY A 144 9.56 0.11 -4.33
C GLY A 144 8.73 -0.28 -5.55
N VAL A 145 7.75 0.52 -5.93
CA VAL A 145 6.93 0.32 -7.15
C VAL A 145 7.79 0.43 -8.41
N LEU A 146 8.65 1.45 -8.51
CA LEU A 146 9.56 1.61 -9.65
C LEU A 146 10.58 0.46 -9.74
N CYS A 147 11.18 0.07 -8.62
CA CYS A 147 12.11 -1.06 -8.56
C CYS A 147 11.42 -2.37 -8.98
N CYS A 148 10.17 -2.58 -8.56
CA CYS A 148 9.40 -3.75 -8.97
C CYS A 148 9.15 -3.75 -10.48
N HIS A 149 8.77 -2.59 -11.05
CA HIS A 149 8.57 -2.45 -12.49
C HIS A 149 9.82 -2.81 -13.29
N VAL A 150 10.96 -2.21 -12.94
CA VAL A 150 12.24 -2.48 -13.60
C VAL A 150 12.61 -3.96 -13.45
N GLY A 151 12.45 -4.54 -12.26
CA GLY A 151 12.71 -5.96 -12.01
C GLY A 151 11.84 -6.89 -12.87
N ILE A 152 10.55 -6.59 -13.00
CA ILE A 152 9.62 -7.35 -13.85
C ILE A 152 10.05 -7.29 -15.31
N ASN A 153 10.37 -6.10 -15.82
CA ASN A 153 10.79 -5.92 -17.22
C ASN A 153 12.11 -6.66 -17.52
N LEU A 154 13.06 -6.61 -16.59
CA LEU A 154 14.33 -7.33 -16.71
C LEU A 154 14.13 -8.86 -16.73
N VAL A 155 13.29 -9.39 -15.83
CA VAL A 155 13.05 -10.84 -15.73
C VAL A 155 12.24 -11.38 -16.90
N LEU A 156 11.22 -10.64 -17.33
CA LEU A 156 10.30 -11.06 -18.40
C LEU A 156 10.80 -10.66 -19.80
N ASN A 157 11.93 -9.95 -19.89
CA ASN A 157 12.51 -9.44 -21.13
C ASN A 157 11.48 -8.69 -22.00
N LEU A 158 10.65 -7.88 -21.35
CA LEU A 158 9.57 -7.10 -22.00
C LEU A 158 10.09 -5.77 -22.59
N SER A 159 11.41 -5.67 -22.83
CA SER A 159 12.05 -4.49 -23.43
C SER A 159 12.08 -4.55 -24.95
#